data_AF-A0A852LSC5-F1
#
_entry.id   AF-A0A852LSC5-F1
#
_cell.length_a   1.000
_cell.length_b   1.000
_cell.length_c   1.000
_cell.angle_alpha   90.00
_cell.angle_beta   90.00
_cell.angle_gamma   90.00
#
_symmetry.space_group_name_H-M   'P 1'
#
loop_
_entity.id
_entity.type
_entity.pdbx_description
1 polymer ?
#
loop_
_entity_poly.entity_id
_entity_poly.type
_entity_poly.pdbx_seq_one_letter_code
_entity_poly.pdbx_strand_id
1 'polypeptide(L)'
;SQAEWEQLLTNCSAFLFCGMERFMSHIFLDRLVAMNISSEIKQKIFFYYLRIALEGPTETAMLLSLTGVRSVIANQWFTTLQGNAERLEILFENLLSTGRTTGQTVHALQR
;
A
#
# COMPACT_ATOMS: atom_id res chain seq x y z
N SER A 1 -11.67 9.92 10.47
CA SER A 1 -10.93 10.16 11.74
C SER A 1 -9.73 9.22 11.84
N GLN A 2 -8.75 9.45 12.72
CA GLN A 2 -7.58 8.53 12.84
C GLN A 2 -7.98 7.11 13.27
N ALA A 3 -8.98 6.98 14.14
CA ALA A 3 -9.49 5.69 14.59
C ALA A 3 -10.09 4.85 13.43
N GLU A 4 -10.69 5.49 12.42
CA GLU A 4 -11.18 4.79 11.22
C GLU A 4 -10.02 4.17 10.43
N TRP A 5 -8.89 4.85 10.28
CA TRP A 5 -7.72 4.33 9.57
C TRP A 5 -7.13 3.12 10.30
N GLU A 6 -7.01 3.19 11.62
CA GLU A 6 -6.59 2.04 12.44
C GLU A 6 -7.53 0.84 12.29
N GLN A 7 -8.84 1.08 12.28
CA GLN A 7 -9.81 0.01 12.08
C GLN A 7 -9.71 -0.61 10.69
N LEU A 8 -9.64 0.20 9.63
CA LEU A 8 -9.48 -0.29 8.25
C LEU A 8 -8.18 -1.08 8.10
N LEU A 9 -7.09 -0.54 8.62
CA LEU A 9 -5.80 -1.19 8.59
C LEU A 9 -5.82 -2.50 9.38
N THR A 10 -6.52 -2.62 10.51
CA THR A 10 -6.57 -3.88 11.28
C THR A 10 -7.48 -4.93 10.63
N ASN A 11 -8.64 -4.50 10.15
CA ASN A 11 -9.73 -5.41 9.79
C ASN A 11 -9.66 -5.90 8.35
N CYS A 12 -9.07 -5.14 7.42
CA CYS A 12 -9.04 -5.52 6.01
C CYS A 12 -7.95 -6.56 5.70
N SER A 13 -8.25 -7.47 4.77
CA SER A 13 -7.29 -8.43 4.21
C SER A 13 -6.30 -7.76 3.24
N ALA A 14 -6.76 -6.74 2.52
CA ALA A 14 -6.01 -5.88 1.61
C ALA A 14 -6.37 -4.40 1.86
N PHE A 15 -5.43 -3.47 1.64
CA PHE A 15 -5.66 -2.05 1.92
C PHE A 15 -5.13 -1.15 0.80
N LEU A 16 -6.03 -0.56 0.00
CA LEU A 16 -5.66 0.38 -1.05
C LEU A 16 -5.60 1.81 -0.49
N PHE A 17 -4.48 2.49 -0.72
CA PHE A 17 -4.37 3.94 -0.55
C PHE A 17 -4.18 4.60 -1.91
N CYS A 18 -5.11 5.48 -2.29
CA CYS A 18 -5.10 6.20 -3.56
C CYS A 18 -5.36 7.68 -3.33
N GLY A 19 -4.30 8.46 -3.26
CA GLY A 19 -4.37 9.87 -2.96
C GLY A 19 -3.01 10.55 -3.11
N MET A 20 -2.99 11.84 -3.39
CA MET A 20 -1.75 12.62 -3.58
C MET A 20 -1.16 13.14 -2.26
N GLU A 21 -1.85 12.89 -1.16
CA GLU A 21 -1.50 13.25 0.21
C GLU A 21 -0.59 12.21 0.89
N ARG A 22 -0.03 12.59 2.04
CA ARG A 22 0.90 11.74 2.78
C ARG A 22 0.11 10.68 3.54
N PHE A 23 0.46 9.40 3.37
CA PHE A 23 -0.14 8.30 4.14
C PHE A 23 -0.07 8.54 5.66
N MET A 24 1.08 8.97 6.19
CA MET A 24 1.24 9.28 7.62
C MET A 24 0.56 10.58 8.07
N SER A 25 -0.08 11.33 7.18
CA SER A 25 -1.00 12.39 7.63
C SER A 25 -2.32 11.83 8.17
N HIS A 26 -2.63 10.57 7.86
CA HIS A 26 -3.86 9.90 8.26
C HIS A 26 -3.70 8.97 9.47
N ILE A 27 -2.47 8.52 9.76
CA ILE A 27 -2.14 7.66 10.89
C ILE A 27 -0.84 8.09 11.55
N PHE A 28 -0.83 8.18 12.88
CA PHE A 28 0.41 8.47 13.60
C PHE A 28 1.33 7.24 13.65
N LEU A 29 2.64 7.50 13.60
CA LEU A 29 3.66 6.46 13.53
C LEU A 29 3.67 5.54 14.76
N ASP A 30 3.51 6.11 15.96
CA ASP A 30 3.42 5.39 17.23
C ASP A 30 2.24 4.41 17.24
N ARG A 31 1.09 4.85 16.73
CA ARG A 31 -0.10 4.01 16.56
C ARG A 31 0.13 2.92 15.53
N LEU A 32 0.66 3.27 14.35
CA LEU A 32 0.94 2.32 13.28
C LEU A 32 1.88 1.20 13.75
N VAL A 33 2.99 1.55 14.40
CA VAL A 33 3.96 0.56 14.93
C VAL A 33 3.36 -0.29 16.05
N ALA A 34 2.45 0.27 16.86
CA ALA A 34 1.72 -0.50 17.86
C ALA A 34 0.68 -1.46 17.24
N MET A 35 0.32 -1.30 15.97
CA MET A 35 -0.50 -2.26 15.24
C MET A 35 0.31 -3.53 15.00
N ASN A 36 0.27 -4.46 15.95
CA ASN A 36 0.79 -5.80 15.75
C ASN A 36 -0.16 -6.57 14.81
N ILE A 37 0.02 -6.40 13.49
CA ILE A 37 -0.76 -7.10 12.47
C ILE A 37 -0.28 -8.57 12.44
N SER A 38 -0.67 -9.33 13.46
CA SER A 38 -0.27 -10.72 13.65
C SER A 38 -0.92 -11.63 12.61
N SER A 39 -0.05 -12.32 11.86
CA SER A 39 -0.07 -13.68 11.27
C SER A 39 -1.31 -14.27 10.58
N GLU A 40 -2.52 -13.78 10.74
CA GLU A 40 -3.64 -14.27 9.92
C GLU A 40 -3.48 -13.77 8.48
N ILE A 41 -3.88 -14.57 7.51
CA ILE A 41 -3.50 -14.46 6.09
C ILE A 41 -4.13 -13.20 5.45
N LYS A 42 -3.62 -12.02 5.76
CA LYS A 42 -4.06 -10.73 5.23
C LYS A 42 -2.94 -10.19 4.33
N GLN A 43 -3.07 -10.37 3.02
CA GLN A 43 -2.18 -9.77 2.03
C GLN A 43 -2.50 -8.28 1.91
N LYS A 44 -1.95 -7.47 2.81
CA LYS A 44 -2.19 -6.02 2.81
C LYS A 44 -1.37 -5.33 1.74
N ILE A 45 -1.89 -5.29 0.52
CA ILE A 45 -1.27 -4.60 -0.61
C ILE A 45 -1.55 -3.10 -0.48
N PHE A 46 -0.56 -2.35 0.01
CA PHE A 46 -0.58 -0.89 -0.03
C PHE A 46 -0.22 -0.41 -1.43
N PHE A 47 -0.80 0.72 -1.84
CA PHE A 47 -0.40 1.51 -3.00
C PHE A 47 -0.12 2.93 -2.51
N TYR A 48 0.84 3.63 -3.08
CA TYR A 48 1.14 5.00 -2.64
C TYR A 48 1.50 5.92 -3.82
N TYR A 49 1.14 7.19 -3.69
CA TYR A 49 1.40 8.25 -4.66
C TYR A 49 2.30 9.26 -3.97
N LEU A 50 3.54 9.42 -4.44
CA LEU A 50 4.47 10.33 -3.78
C LEU A 50 4.46 11.69 -4.49
N ARG A 51 3.89 12.72 -3.86
CA ARG A 51 4.32 14.10 -4.10
C ARG A 51 4.80 14.69 -2.77
N ILE A 52 6.10 15.00 -2.74
CA ILE A 52 6.80 15.80 -1.73
C ILE A 52 7.32 15.01 -0.52
N ALA A 53 8.62 14.71 -0.63
CA ALA A 53 9.53 14.15 0.35
C ALA A 53 9.25 14.58 1.80
N LEU A 54 8.97 13.58 2.64
CA LEU A 54 9.42 13.51 4.03
C LEU A 54 9.63 12.04 4.40
N GLU A 55 8.83 11.14 3.80
CA GLU A 55 9.05 9.70 3.82
C GLU A 55 9.44 9.23 2.42
N GLY A 56 10.58 8.56 2.32
CA GLY A 56 10.95 7.88 1.09
C GLY A 56 10.14 6.58 0.94
N PRO A 57 9.94 6.14 -0.31
CA PRO A 57 9.19 4.91 -0.61
C PRO A 57 9.75 3.68 0.12
N THR A 58 11.06 3.67 0.36
CA THR A 58 11.76 2.60 1.08
C THR A 58 11.48 2.63 2.58
N GLU A 59 11.52 3.81 3.19
CA GLU A 59 11.27 4.01 4.62
C GLU A 59 9.82 3.66 4.96
N THR A 60 8.86 4.10 4.14
CA THR A 60 7.46 3.70 4.30
C THR A 60 7.30 2.18 4.17
N ALA A 61 7.96 1.54 3.20
CA ALA A 61 7.90 0.09 3.04
C ALA A 61 8.52 -0.66 4.24
N MET A 62 9.62 -0.15 4.81
CA MET A 62 10.22 -0.69 6.04
C MET A 62 9.25 -0.59 7.21
N LEU A 63 8.64 0.58 7.43
CA LEU A 63 7.68 0.79 8.50
C LEU A 63 6.46 -0.15 8.38
N LEU A 64 5.88 -0.26 7.19
CA LEU A 64 4.78 -1.19 6.93
C LEU A 64 5.20 -2.64 7.17
N SER A 65 6.42 -3.01 6.78
CA SER A 65 6.95 -4.37 7.02
C SER A 65 7.07 -4.67 8.52
N LEU A 66 7.56 -3.69 9.30
CA LEU A 66 7.67 -3.81 10.76
C LEU A 66 6.31 -3.95 11.46
N THR A 67 5.23 -3.47 10.84
CA THR A 67 3.88 -3.56 11.41
C THR A 67 3.20 -4.89 11.08
N GLY A 68 3.86 -5.78 10.31
CA GLY A 68 3.34 -7.09 9.92
C GLY A 68 2.73 -7.15 8.53
N VAL A 69 2.87 -6.10 7.71
CA VAL A 69 2.44 -6.11 6.31
C VAL A 69 3.34 -7.05 5.50
N ARG A 70 2.73 -8.01 4.78
CA ARG A 70 3.48 -9.05 4.07
C ARG A 70 3.90 -8.72 2.64
N SER A 71 3.28 -7.72 2.01
CA SER A 71 3.58 -7.34 0.63
C SER A 71 3.17 -5.89 0.39
N VAL A 72 4.05 -5.07 -0.16
CA VAL A 72 3.82 -3.65 -0.43
C VAL A 72 4.06 -3.39 -1.92
N ILE A 73 3.12 -2.73 -2.61
CA ILE A 73 3.27 -2.32 -4.02
C ILE A 73 3.33 -0.79 -4.09
N ALA A 74 4.23 -0.30 -4.92
CA ALA A 74 4.99 0.84 -4.50
C ALA A 74 5.57 1.58 -5.71
N ASN A 75 5.26 2.88 -5.85
CA ASN A 75 5.90 3.72 -6.87
C ASN A 75 7.32 4.14 -6.43
N GLN A 76 8.37 3.73 -7.13
CA GLN A 76 9.72 4.17 -6.76
C GLN A 76 9.97 5.65 -7.08
N TRP A 77 9.31 6.17 -8.13
CA TRP A 77 9.50 7.51 -8.66
C TRP A 77 8.19 8.29 -8.69
N PHE A 78 8.28 9.59 -8.97
CA PHE A 78 7.10 10.44 -9.15
C PHE A 78 6.25 9.93 -10.33
N THR A 79 4.93 9.88 -10.12
CA THR A 79 3.93 9.47 -11.12
C THR A 79 2.69 10.37 -11.08
N THR A 80 1.87 10.34 -12.13
CA THR A 80 0.62 11.10 -12.20
C THR A 80 -0.55 10.30 -11.60
N LEU A 81 -1.56 11.00 -11.09
CA LEU A 81 -2.79 10.37 -10.57
C LEU A 81 -3.45 9.47 -11.64
N GLN A 82 -3.57 9.98 -12.87
CA GLN A 82 -4.15 9.24 -13.98
C GLN A 82 -3.32 8.01 -14.36
N GLY A 83 -2.01 8.15 -14.52
CA GLY A 83 -1.14 7.01 -14.85
C GLY A 83 -1.09 5.95 -13.75
N ASN A 84 -1.33 6.33 -12.49
CA ASN A 84 -1.47 5.39 -11.39
C ASN A 84 -2.84 4.70 -11.37
N ALA A 85 -3.93 5.41 -11.72
CA ALA A 85 -5.26 4.82 -11.84
C ALA A 85 -5.29 3.75 -12.92
N GLU A 86 -4.68 4.01 -14.08
CA GLU A 86 -4.52 3.03 -15.17
C GLU A 86 -3.72 1.79 -14.71
N ARG A 87 -2.60 2.00 -14.00
CA ARG A 87 -1.82 0.89 -13.44
C ARG A 87 -2.61 0.09 -12.40
N LEU A 88 -3.41 0.77 -11.58
CA LEU A 88 -4.22 0.14 -10.55
C LEU A 88 -5.30 -0.77 -11.16
N GLU A 89 -5.91 -0.36 -12.27
CA GLU A 89 -6.86 -1.20 -13.01
C GLU A 89 -6.18 -2.48 -13.50
N ILE A 90 -4.99 -2.36 -14.10
CA ILE A 90 -4.18 -3.53 -14.52
C ILE A 90 -3.84 -4.41 -13.30
N LEU A 91 -3.49 -3.81 -12.16
CA LEU A 91 -3.21 -4.54 -10.93
C LEU A 91 -4.41 -5.35 -10.46
N PHE A 92 -5.60 -4.74 -10.40
CA PHE A 92 -6.81 -5.42 -9.96
C PHE A 92 -7.23 -6.53 -10.91
N GLU A 93 -7.18 -6.30 -12.22
CA GLU A 93 -7.47 -7.35 -13.19
C GLU A 93 -6.53 -8.55 -13.01
N ASN A 94 -5.23 -8.30 -12.85
CA ASN A 94 -4.28 -9.38 -12.68
C ASN A 94 -4.45 -10.11 -11.33
N LEU A 95 -4.63 -9.38 -10.22
CA LEU A 95 -4.72 -9.97 -8.88
C LEU A 95 -6.06 -10.66 -8.61
N LEU A 96 -7.17 -10.01 -8.98
CA LEU A 96 -8.52 -10.44 -8.62
C LEU A 96 -9.16 -11.29 -9.71
N SER A 97 -9.11 -10.83 -10.96
CA SER A 97 -9.76 -11.52 -12.09
C SER A 97 -8.92 -12.70 -12.58
N THR A 98 -7.63 -12.50 -12.80
CA THR A 98 -6.75 -13.57 -13.33
C THR A 98 -6.08 -14.42 -12.24
N GLY A 99 -6.10 -13.98 -10.98
CA GLY A 99 -5.51 -14.71 -9.85
C GLY A 99 -3.97 -14.78 -9.88
N ARG A 100 -3.30 -13.86 -10.57
CA ARG A 100 -1.83 -13.79 -10.59
C ARG A 100 -1.28 -13.40 -9.24
N THR A 101 -0.10 -13.90 -8.92
CA THR A 101 0.61 -13.49 -7.70
C THR A 101 1.06 -12.03 -7.79
N THR A 102 1.27 -11.39 -6.64
CA THR A 102 1.74 -10.00 -6.58
C THR A 102 3.00 -9.76 -7.43
N GLY A 103 3.98 -10.66 -7.38
CA GLY A 103 5.20 -10.54 -8.18
C GLY A 103 4.96 -10.61 -9.70
N GLN A 104 4.11 -11.55 -10.15
CA GLN A 104 3.74 -11.66 -11.56
C GLN A 104 2.98 -10.43 -12.05
N THR A 105 2.09 -9.88 -11.22
CA THR A 105 1.35 -8.67 -11.54
C THR A 105 2.26 -7.45 -11.65
N VAL A 106 3.18 -7.24 -10.69
CA VAL A 106 4.14 -6.12 -10.75
C VAL A 106 5.04 -6.24 -11.98
N HIS A 107 5.50 -7.44 -12.32
CA HIS A 107 6.26 -7.66 -13.56
C HIS A 107 5.45 -7.31 -14.82
N ALA A 108 4.14 -7.56 -14.84
CA ALA A 108 3.28 -7.18 -15.96
C ALA A 108 3.15 -5.65 -16.14
N LEU A 109 3.37 -4.86 -15.08
CA LEU A 109 3.39 -3.40 -15.13
C LEU A 109 4.70 -2.80 -15.65
N GLN A 110 5.78 -3.58 -15.75
CA GLN A 110 7.12 -3.09 -16.16
C GLN A 110 7.29 -2.99 -17.69
N ARG A 111 6.19 -3.01 -18.45
CA ARG A 111 6.22 -2.87 -19.91
C ARG A 111 6.24 -1.42 -20.36
#